data_AF-A0A4C1WZ85-F1
#
_entry.id   AF-A0A4C1WZ85-F1
#
_cell.length_a   1.000
_cell.length_b   1.000
_cell.length_c   1.000
_cell.angle_alpha   90.00
_cell.angle_beta   90.00
_cell.angle_gamma   90.00
#
_symmetry.space_group_name_H-M   'P 1'
#
loop_
_entity.id
_entity.type
_entity.pdbx_description
1 polymer ?
#
loop_
_entity_poly.entity_id
_entity_poly.type
_entity_poly.pdbx_seq_one_letter_code
_entity_poly.pdbx_strand_id
1 'polypeptide(L)'
;MKLLILEDRRIKRWEIARDVDISKERATEIIDEYLGTTKVSARWVPKMFTPFDRRRRVKCCESFLKISQGKKENFIYRIVISDDPIESEK
;
A
#
# COMPACT_ATOMS: atom_id res chain seq x y z
N MET A 1 -19.24 -12.68 -4.31
CA MET A 1 -18.30 -12.58 -3.17
C MET A 1 -16.93 -12.00 -3.55
N LYS A 2 -16.20 -12.56 -4.53
CA LYS A 2 -14.89 -12.00 -4.96
C LYS A 2 -14.95 -10.53 -5.37
N LEU A 3 -15.97 -10.13 -6.12
CA LEU A 3 -16.17 -8.73 -6.53
C LEU A 3 -16.34 -7.78 -5.33
N LEU A 4 -17.13 -8.17 -4.32
CA LEU A 4 -17.32 -7.40 -3.08
C LEU A 4 -15.99 -7.15 -2.34
N ILE A 5 -15.12 -8.16 -2.28
CA ILE A 5 -13.80 -8.07 -1.65
C ILE A 5 -12.84 -7.18 -2.46
N LEU A 6 -12.94 -7.22 -3.80
CA LEU A 6 -12.08 -6.40 -4.68
C LEU A 6 -12.51 -4.93 -4.67
N GLU A 7 -13.79 -4.66 -4.53
CA GLU A 7 -14.35 -3.31 -4.42
C GLU A 7 -13.98 -2.65 -3.09
N ASP A 8 -14.16 -3.37 -1.98
CA ASP A 8 -13.67 -2.94 -0.66
C ASP A 8 -12.86 -4.02 0.03
N ARG A 9 -11.53 -3.87 0.02
CA ARG A 9 -10.61 -4.77 0.73
C ARG A 9 -10.67 -4.67 2.25
N ARG A 10 -11.45 -3.73 2.81
CA ARG A 10 -11.65 -3.56 4.26
C ARG A 10 -12.96 -4.17 4.77
N ILE A 11 -13.79 -4.70 3.88
CA ILE A 11 -15.07 -5.32 4.23
C ILE A 11 -14.85 -6.48 5.22
N LYS A 12 -15.72 -6.58 6.24
CA LYS A 12 -15.64 -7.65 7.23
C LYS A 12 -16.34 -8.89 6.70
N ARG A 13 -15.85 -10.09 7.07
CA ARG A 13 -16.44 -11.38 6.65
C ARG A 13 -17.92 -11.52 6.99
N TRP A 14 -18.39 -10.94 8.09
CA TRP A 14 -19.80 -10.97 8.47
C TRP A 14 -20.66 -10.00 7.65
N GLU A 15 -20.09 -8.91 7.14
CA GLU A 15 -20.78 -7.99 6.22
C GLU A 15 -21.00 -8.71 4.89
N ILE A 16 -19.96 -9.37 4.37
CA ILE A 16 -20.07 -10.23 3.20
C ILE A 16 -21.12 -11.33 3.39
N ALA A 17 -21.12 -12.01 4.54
CA ALA A 17 -22.07 -13.08 4.83
C ALA A 17 -23.51 -12.56 4.83
N ARG A 18 -23.73 -11.36 5.39
CA ARG A 18 -25.04 -10.69 5.38
C ARG A 18 -25.46 -10.29 3.96
N ASP A 19 -24.57 -9.70 3.18
CA ASP A 19 -24.89 -9.19 1.84
C ASP A 19 -25.21 -10.31 0.85
N VAL A 20 -24.64 -11.50 1.06
CA VAL A 20 -24.86 -12.70 0.24
C VAL A 20 -25.93 -13.62 0.85
N ASP A 21 -26.48 -13.27 2.02
CA ASP A 21 -27.47 -14.04 2.78
C ASP A 21 -27.06 -15.50 3.04
N ILE A 22 -25.86 -15.69 3.59
CA ILE A 22 -25.33 -17.00 3.98
C ILE A 22 -24.75 -16.96 5.40
N SER A 23 -24.52 -18.15 5.97
CA SER A 23 -23.85 -18.22 7.26
C SER A 23 -22.41 -17.67 7.19
N LYS A 24 -21.94 -17.13 8.31
CA LYS A 24 -20.58 -16.58 8.42
C LYS A 24 -19.51 -17.65 8.19
N GLU A 25 -19.79 -18.88 8.60
CA GLU A 25 -18.93 -20.05 8.45
C GLU A 25 -18.76 -20.38 6.97
N ARG A 26 -19.87 -20.43 6.22
CA ARG A 26 -19.83 -20.67 4.76
C ARG A 26 -19.16 -19.53 4.02
N ALA A 27 -19.41 -18.28 4.41
CA ALA A 27 -18.68 -17.15 3.84
C ALA A 27 -17.18 -17.27 4.09
N THR A 28 -16.78 -17.70 5.28
CA THR A 28 -15.37 -17.88 5.65
C THR A 28 -14.69 -19.00 4.86
N GLU A 29 -15.34 -20.16 4.74
CA GLU A 29 -14.88 -21.30 3.93
C GLU A 29 -14.69 -20.90 2.47
N ILE A 30 -15.66 -20.20 1.87
CA ILE A 30 -15.58 -19.73 0.49
C ILE A 30 -14.40 -18.75 0.31
N ILE A 31 -14.23 -17.81 1.23
CA ILE A 31 -13.16 -16.79 1.20
C ILE A 31 -11.77 -17.43 1.30
N ASP A 32 -11.61 -18.38 2.22
CA ASP A 32 -10.31 -18.96 2.54
C ASP A 32 -9.94 -20.09 1.57
N GLU A 33 -10.86 -21.01 1.27
CA GLU A 33 -10.56 -22.22 0.49
C GLU A 33 -10.82 -22.07 -1.02
N TYR A 34 -11.91 -21.41 -1.41
CA TYR A 34 -12.32 -21.35 -2.82
C TYR A 34 -11.82 -20.09 -3.52
N LEU A 35 -11.75 -18.96 -2.80
CA LEU A 35 -11.25 -17.69 -3.33
C LEU A 35 -9.76 -17.47 -3.06
N GLY A 36 -9.18 -18.19 -2.08
CA GLY A 36 -7.77 -18.07 -1.70
C GLY A 36 -7.40 -16.66 -1.22
N THR A 37 -8.36 -15.91 -0.67
CA THR A 37 -8.15 -14.51 -0.30
C THR A 37 -7.55 -14.41 1.10
N THR A 38 -6.34 -13.86 1.19
CA THR A 38 -5.66 -13.64 2.47
C THR A 38 -6.05 -12.30 3.08
N LYS A 39 -6.11 -12.27 4.43
CA LYS A 39 -6.33 -11.02 5.16
C LYS A 39 -5.12 -10.10 4.98
N VAL A 40 -5.36 -8.90 4.45
CA VAL A 40 -4.36 -7.84 4.37
C VAL A 40 -4.43 -6.92 5.57
N SER A 41 -3.29 -6.50 6.10
CA SER A 41 -3.21 -5.44 7.10
C SER A 41 -2.98 -4.09 6.41
N ALA A 42 -3.64 -3.04 6.92
CA ALA A 42 -3.31 -1.69 6.52
C ALA A 42 -1.95 -1.31 7.08
N ARG A 43 -1.08 -0.72 6.23
CA ARG A 43 0.19 -0.13 6.67
C ARG A 43 -0.03 1.35 7.00
N TRP A 44 0.60 1.82 8.07
CA TRP A 44 0.62 3.25 8.39
C TRP A 44 1.37 4.02 7.29
N VAL A 45 0.82 5.16 6.88
CA VAL A 45 1.41 6.02 5.84
C VAL A 45 1.60 7.42 6.44
N PRO A 46 2.81 8.01 6.36
CA PRO A 46 3.12 9.28 7.02
C PRO A 46 2.24 10.46 6.61
N LYS A 47 1.80 10.48 5.35
CA LYS A 47 1.01 11.58 4.80
C LYS A 47 0.14 11.10 3.65
N MET A 48 -1.09 11.60 3.60
CA MET A 48 -1.94 11.48 2.41
C MET A 48 -1.46 12.44 1.33
N PHE A 49 -0.96 11.89 0.22
CA PHE A 49 -0.49 12.70 -0.90
C PHE A 49 -1.65 13.25 -1.74
N THR A 50 -1.51 14.51 -2.14
CA THR A 50 -2.35 15.11 -3.19
C THR A 50 -1.95 14.55 -4.57
N PRO A 51 -2.78 14.70 -5.61
CA PRO A 51 -2.38 14.36 -6.99
C PRO A 51 -1.13 15.11 -7.45
N PHE A 52 -0.90 16.32 -6.96
CA PHE A 52 0.31 17.08 -7.24
C PHE A 52 1.55 16.45 -6.57
N ASP A 53 1.47 16.11 -5.28
CA ASP A 53 2.57 15.46 -4.55
C ASP A 53 2.99 14.14 -5.21
N ARG A 54 2.02 13.33 -5.64
CA ARG A 54 2.27 12.07 -6.36
C ARG A 54 3.06 12.32 -7.64
N ARG A 55 2.61 13.27 -8.47
CA ARG A 55 3.30 13.63 -9.72
C ARG A 55 4.70 14.15 -9.46
N ARG A 56 4.87 15.03 -8.48
CA ARG A 56 6.18 15.57 -8.10
C ARG A 56 7.13 14.46 -7.66
N ARG A 57 6.66 13.54 -6.81
CA ARG A 57 7.47 12.41 -6.32
C ARG A 57 7.91 11.50 -7.47
N VAL A 58 6.99 11.09 -8.35
CA VAL A 58 7.32 10.26 -9.53
C VAL A 58 8.36 10.95 -10.40
N LYS A 59 8.14 12.22 -10.74
CA LYS A 59 9.08 12.99 -11.58
C LYS A 59 10.48 13.11 -10.97
N CYS A 60 10.56 13.35 -9.65
CA CYS A 60 11.84 13.41 -8.95
C CYS A 60 12.57 12.05 -8.99
N CYS A 61 11.84 10.96 -8.71
CA CYS A 61 12.39 9.61 -8.76
C CYS A 61 12.86 9.22 -10.17
N GLU A 62 12.07 9.51 -11.20
CA GLU A 62 12.46 9.25 -12.60
C GLU A 62 13.70 10.04 -13.02
N SER A 63 13.79 11.31 -12.62
CA SER A 63 14.95 12.15 -12.89
C SER A 63 16.20 11.58 -12.22
N PHE A 64 16.09 11.18 -10.95
CA PHE A 64 17.20 10.55 -10.24
C PHE A 64 17.58 9.19 -10.84
N LEU A 65 16.59 8.38 -11.25
CA LEU A 65 16.82 7.09 -11.89
C LEU A 65 17.64 7.24 -13.18
N LYS A 66 17.27 8.17 -14.06
CA LYS A 66 18.03 8.46 -15.29
C LYS A 66 19.48 8.85 -15.00
N ILE A 67 19.70 9.67 -13.97
CA ILE A 67 21.05 10.04 -13.55
C ILE A 67 21.80 8.80 -13.06
N SER A 68 21.17 7.96 -12.24
CA SER A 68 21.80 6.78 -11.64
C SER A 68 22.20 5.72 -12.66
N GLN A 69 21.39 5.49 -13.70
CA GLN A 69 21.63 4.49 -14.74
C GLN A 69 22.90 4.75 -15.56
N GLY A 70 23.31 6.02 -15.71
CA GLY A 70 24.53 6.39 -16.43
C GLY A 70 25.80 6.45 -15.56
N LYS A 71 25.75 6.00 -14.30
CA LYS A 71 26.86 6.10 -13.35
C LYS A 71 27.53 4.76 -13.10
N LYS A 72 28.79 4.81 -12.68
CA LYS A 72 29.56 3.64 -12.27
C LYS A 72 28.92 2.97 -11.05
N GLU A 73 29.19 1.68 -10.89
CA GLU A 73 28.97 0.98 -9.63
C GLU A 73 29.53 1.82 -8.48
N ASN A 74 28.81 1.86 -7.36
CA ASN A 74 29.16 2.60 -6.14
C ASN A 74 28.89 4.13 -6.14
N PHE A 75 28.17 4.70 -7.12
CA PHE A 75 27.84 6.14 -7.08
C PHE A 75 27.01 6.56 -5.85
N ILE A 76 26.20 5.65 -5.30
CA ILE A 76 25.36 5.89 -4.12
C ILE A 76 26.21 6.29 -2.90
N TYR A 77 27.41 5.72 -2.76
CA TYR A 77 28.32 6.03 -1.65
C TYR A 77 28.91 7.45 -1.71
N ARG A 78 28.67 8.19 -2.80
CA ARG A 78 29.06 9.60 -2.93
C ARG A 78 27.97 10.56 -2.44
N ILE A 79 26.77 10.05 -2.14
CA ILE A 79 25.65 10.87 -1.70
C ILE A 79 25.72 10.99 -0.18
N VAL A 80 25.78 12.23 0.31
CA VAL A 80 25.65 12.55 1.74
C VAL A 80 24.22 13.01 1.97
N ILE A 81 23.51 12.39 2.92
CA ILE A 81 22.15 12.71 3.31
C ILE A 81 22.18 13.20 4.75
N SER A 82 21.60 14.37 5.00
CA SER A 82 21.36 14.91 6.33
C SER A 82 19.89 15.30 6.44
N ASP A 83 19.28 15.01 7.57
CA ASP A 83 17.95 15.46 7.94
C ASP A 83 17.97 15.82 9.41
N ASP A 84 17.30 16.92 9.78
CA ASP A 84 17.19 17.30 11.17
C ASP A 84 16.00 16.55 11.79
N PRO A 85 16.16 15.95 12.98
CA PRO A 85 15.04 15.29 13.64
C PRO A 85 13.97 16.35 13.93
N ILE A 86 12.73 16.01 13.60
CA ILE A 86 11.58 16.84 13.97
C ILE A 86 11.48 16.82 15.50
N GLU A 87 11.78 17.94 16.17
CA GLU A 87 11.50 18.10 17.60
C GLU A 87 9.99 17.93 17.80
N SER A 88 9.59 16.88 18.50
CA SER A 88 8.21 16.75 18.95
C SER A 88 7.98 17.79 20.05
N GLU A 89 7.17 18.81 19.79
CA GLU A 89 6.58 19.64 20.85
C GLU A 89 5.96 18.71 21.90
N LYS A 90 6.49 18.77 23.12
CA LYS A 90 5.98 18.05 24.29
C LYS A 90 4.74 18.72 24.84
#